data_AF-A0A1M4ZST4-F1
#
_entry.id   AF-A0A1M4ZST4-F1
#
_cell.length_a   1.000
_cell.length_b   1.000
_cell.length_c   1.000
_cell.angle_alpha   90.00
_cell.angle_beta   90.00
_cell.angle_gamma   90.00
#
_symmetry.space_group_name_H-M   'P 1'
#
loop_
_entity.id
_entity.type
_entity.pdbx_description
1 polymer ?
#
loop_
_entity_poly.entity_id
_entity_poly.type
_entity_poly.pdbx_seq_one_letter_code
_entity_poly.pdbx_strand_id
1 'polypeptide(L)'
;MKSAKEEQWQTLENLWRRQPAEAPIPDEMRRRVRRQERRMRIGAVLEWLVAIALCTYAIWFAVENRNTNGVLWLLVVFALVAWAVGFSTANRRGLWCPPEESAQAYIELALLRIERHRQAIRFAWLLYAVELAIFAGWELLARFDVIEASFSFVSVRALATILGVTAVLGGWSLFVWLRCKRERRVFSELQQNSENFL
;
A
#
# COMPACT_ATOMS: atom_id res chain seq x y z
N MET A 1 52.64 28.33 1.60
CA MET A 1 51.85 27.07 1.65
C MET A 1 50.44 27.44 2.03
N LYS A 2 49.47 27.28 1.12
CA LYS A 2 48.06 27.38 1.52
C LYS A 2 47.75 26.23 2.49
N SER A 3 47.03 26.53 3.55
CA SER A 3 46.59 25.51 4.51
C SER A 3 45.77 24.45 3.75
N ALA A 4 45.98 23.17 4.02
CA ALA A 4 45.18 22.08 3.44
C ALA A 4 43.66 22.31 3.62
N LYS A 5 43.30 23.07 4.67
CA LYS A 5 41.93 23.52 4.93
C LYS A 5 41.41 24.48 3.86
N GLU A 6 42.23 25.43 3.39
CA GLU A 6 41.88 26.38 2.33
C GLU A 6 41.59 25.67 1.00
N GLU A 7 42.40 24.68 0.63
CA GLU A 7 42.20 23.89 -0.60
C GLU A 7 40.93 23.04 -0.51
N GLN A 8 40.66 22.47 0.65
CA GLN A 8 39.44 21.71 0.91
C GLN A 8 38.19 22.60 0.82
N TRP A 9 38.24 23.81 1.36
CA TRP A 9 37.16 24.81 1.23
C TRP A 9 36.93 25.24 -0.22
N GLN A 10 38.00 25.49 -0.98
CA GLN A 10 37.88 25.86 -2.40
C GLN A 10 37.33 24.70 -3.25
N THR A 11 37.63 23.46 -2.89
CA THR A 11 37.08 22.27 -3.57
C THR A 11 35.59 22.12 -3.27
N LEU A 12 35.17 22.31 -2.02
CA LEU A 12 33.77 22.30 -1.63
C LEU A 12 32.98 23.44 -2.27
N GLU A 13 33.54 24.66 -2.33
CA GLU A 13 32.88 25.80 -2.97
C GLU A 13 32.71 25.59 -4.48
N ASN A 14 33.73 25.02 -5.15
CA ASN A 14 33.63 24.68 -6.58
C ASN A 14 32.64 23.56 -6.85
N LEU A 15 32.53 22.57 -5.95
CA LEU A 15 31.50 21.53 -6.02
C LEU A 15 30.11 22.12 -5.82
N TRP A 16 29.95 23.06 -4.89
CA TRP A 16 28.69 23.73 -4.60
C TRP A 16 28.24 24.64 -5.76
N ARG A 17 29.16 25.39 -6.37
CA ARG A 17 28.89 26.21 -7.56
C ARG A 17 28.59 25.39 -8.82
N ARG A 18 29.04 24.14 -8.87
CA ARG A 18 28.75 23.20 -9.97
C ARG A 18 27.45 22.43 -9.77
N GLN A 19 26.81 22.52 -8.60
CA GLN A 19 25.45 22.02 -8.47
C GLN A 19 24.54 22.91 -9.33
N PRO A 20 23.82 22.35 -10.32
CA PRO A 20 22.91 23.12 -11.13
C PRO A 20 21.91 23.81 -10.21
N ALA A 21 21.79 25.13 -10.32
CA ALA A 21 20.82 25.90 -9.56
C ALA A 21 19.45 25.22 -9.67
N GLU A 22 18.84 24.87 -8.55
CA GLU A 22 17.57 24.14 -8.49
C GLU A 22 16.58 24.79 -9.45
N ALA A 23 16.34 24.13 -10.59
CA ALA A 23 15.38 24.62 -11.56
C ALA A 23 14.04 24.75 -10.84
N PRO A 24 13.39 25.93 -10.86
CA PRO A 24 12.18 26.16 -10.09
C PRO A 24 11.15 25.10 -10.46
N ILE A 25 10.79 24.25 -9.47
CA ILE A 25 9.84 23.15 -9.67
C ILE A 25 8.55 23.74 -10.26
N PRO A 26 8.14 23.34 -11.47
CA PRO A 26 6.94 23.86 -12.10
C PRO A 26 5.73 23.68 -11.18
N ASP A 27 4.90 24.71 -11.03
CA ASP A 27 3.73 24.70 -10.14
C ASP A 27 2.79 23.52 -10.41
N GLU A 28 2.76 23.03 -11.65
CA GLU A 28 2.01 21.84 -12.03
C GLU A 28 2.47 20.57 -11.28
N MET A 29 3.78 20.39 -11.05
CA MET A 29 4.30 19.27 -10.28
C MET A 29 3.89 19.37 -8.81
N ARG A 30 4.00 20.56 -8.20
CA ARG A 30 3.55 20.80 -6.82
C ARG A 30 2.06 20.50 -6.65
N ARG A 31 1.22 20.94 -7.58
CA ARG A 31 -0.23 20.66 -7.58
C ARG A 31 -0.54 19.17 -7.73
N ARG A 32 0.21 18.43 -8.55
CA ARG A 32 0.06 16.98 -8.70
C ARG A 32 0.41 16.24 -7.40
N VAL A 33 1.50 16.63 -6.75
CA VAL A 33 1.94 16.03 -5.47
C VAL A 33 0.90 16.25 -4.39
N ARG A 34 0.38 17.47 -4.22
CA ARG A 34 -0.69 17.75 -3.24
C ARG A 34 -1.97 16.95 -3.50
N ARG A 35 -2.36 16.76 -4.77
CA ARG A 35 -3.51 15.91 -5.12
C ARG A 35 -3.26 14.44 -4.78
N GLN A 36 -2.05 13.93 -5.01
CA GLN A 36 -1.68 12.56 -4.65
C GLN A 36 -1.69 12.36 -3.14
N GLU A 37 -1.14 13.31 -2.39
CA GLU A 37 -1.16 13.30 -0.93
C GLU A 37 -2.60 13.31 -0.38
N ARG A 38 -3.47 14.17 -0.92
CA ARG A 38 -4.90 14.20 -0.53
C ARG A 38 -5.59 12.87 -0.79
N ARG A 39 -5.31 12.21 -1.92
CA ARG A 39 -5.86 10.88 -2.23
C ARG A 39 -5.34 9.81 -1.26
N MET A 40 -4.06 9.86 -0.87
CA MET A 40 -3.51 8.96 0.14
C MET A 40 -4.16 9.16 1.50
N ARG A 41 -4.39 10.41 1.92
CA ARG A 41 -5.12 10.74 3.15
C ARG A 41 -6.55 10.17 3.14
N ILE A 42 -7.30 10.40 2.06
CA ILE A 42 -8.66 9.86 1.92
C ILE A 42 -8.63 8.33 1.97
N GLY A 43 -7.71 7.69 1.25
CA GLY A 43 -7.54 6.23 1.28
C GLY A 43 -7.24 5.69 2.68
N ALA A 44 -6.41 6.39 3.45
CA ALA A 44 -6.12 6.03 4.83
C ALA A 44 -7.37 6.13 5.73
N VAL A 45 -8.15 7.21 5.60
CA VAL A 45 -9.40 7.37 6.36
C VAL A 45 -10.39 6.26 6.01
N LEU A 46 -10.57 5.95 4.72
CA LEU A 46 -11.48 4.89 4.28
C LEU A 46 -11.06 3.53 4.83
N GLU A 47 -9.76 3.24 4.85
CA GLU A 47 -9.25 1.99 5.42
C GLU A 47 -9.53 1.88 6.92
N TRP A 48 -9.33 2.97 7.69
CA TRP A 48 -9.70 3.00 9.10
C TRP A 48 -11.20 2.81 9.31
N LEU A 49 -12.04 3.43 8.48
CA LEU A 49 -13.49 3.23 8.56
C LEU A 49 -13.89 1.77 8.30
N VAL A 50 -13.28 1.13 7.31
CA VAL A 50 -13.51 -0.30 7.03
C VAL A 50 -13.03 -1.18 8.18
N ALA A 51 -11.84 -0.93 8.73
CA ALA A 51 -11.32 -1.66 9.89
C ALA A 51 -12.25 -1.54 11.11
N ILE A 52 -12.71 -0.32 11.42
CA ILE A 52 -13.66 -0.07 12.51
C ILE A 52 -14.98 -0.79 12.26
N ALA A 53 -15.52 -0.73 11.04
CA ALA A 53 -16.76 -1.41 10.69
C ALA A 53 -16.65 -2.93 10.86
N LEU A 54 -15.55 -3.54 10.41
CA LEU A 54 -15.29 -4.98 10.55
C LEU A 54 -15.16 -5.40 12.02
N CYS A 55 -14.38 -4.66 12.81
CA CYS A 55 -14.25 -4.93 14.25
C CYS A 55 -15.59 -4.76 14.98
N THR A 56 -16.37 -3.73 14.65
CA THR A 56 -17.69 -3.49 15.24
C THR A 56 -18.66 -4.62 14.90
N TYR A 57 -18.69 -5.05 13.64
CA TYR A 57 -19.51 -6.18 13.21
C TYR A 57 -19.10 -7.47 13.93
N ALA A 58 -17.80 -7.71 14.12
CA ALA A 58 -17.31 -8.87 14.86
C ALA A 58 -17.67 -8.86 16.33
N ILE A 59 -17.59 -7.71 16.99
CA ILE A 59 -18.05 -7.56 18.38
C ILE A 59 -19.55 -7.84 18.45
N TRP A 60 -20.34 -7.21 17.57
CA TRP A 60 -21.79 -7.42 17.53
C TRP A 60 -22.14 -8.91 17.31
N PHE A 61 -21.49 -9.55 16.33
CA PHE A 61 -21.70 -10.96 16.03
C PHE A 61 -21.35 -11.88 17.22
N ALA A 62 -20.26 -11.60 17.94
CA ALA A 62 -19.86 -12.36 19.12
C ALA A 62 -20.79 -12.12 20.34
N VAL A 63 -21.37 -10.92 20.47
CA VAL A 63 -22.33 -10.62 21.54
C VAL A 63 -23.68 -11.29 21.29
N GLU A 64 -24.13 -11.31 20.04
CA GLU A 64 -25.36 -11.98 19.62
C GLU A 64 -25.22 -13.50 19.73
N ASN A 65 -24.09 -14.04 19.24
CA ASN A 65 -23.77 -15.45 19.31
C ASN A 65 -22.86 -15.70 20.52
N ARG A 66 -23.46 -15.84 21.70
CA ARG A 66 -22.77 -16.11 22.98
C ARG A 66 -22.18 -17.52 23.09
N ASN A 67 -21.66 -18.06 22.01
CA ASN A 67 -20.99 -19.34 21.94
C ASN A 67 -19.48 -19.15 21.73
N THR A 68 -18.72 -20.22 21.94
CA THR A 68 -17.27 -20.25 21.72
C THR A 68 -16.90 -19.84 20.29
N ASN A 69 -17.78 -20.12 19.32
CA ASN A 69 -17.57 -19.82 17.91
C ASN A 69 -17.56 -18.31 17.64
N GLY A 70 -18.45 -17.55 18.28
CA GLY A 70 -18.47 -16.09 18.20
C GLY A 70 -17.16 -15.46 18.69
N VAL A 71 -16.60 -15.97 19.79
CA VAL A 71 -15.32 -15.49 20.33
C VAL A 71 -14.15 -15.85 19.42
N LEU A 72 -14.11 -17.08 18.88
CA LEU A 72 -13.07 -17.47 17.92
C LEU A 72 -13.13 -16.61 16.65
N TRP A 73 -14.35 -16.33 16.15
CA TRP A 73 -14.54 -15.49 14.97
C TRP A 73 -14.04 -14.06 15.21
N LEU A 74 -14.37 -13.50 16.38
CA LEU A 74 -13.89 -12.19 16.82
C LEU A 74 -12.35 -12.14 16.82
N LEU A 75 -11.69 -13.13 17.39
CA LEU A 75 -10.22 -13.19 17.46
C LEU A 75 -9.59 -13.24 16.06
N VAL A 76 -10.15 -14.04 15.15
CA VAL A 76 -9.68 -14.11 13.76
C VAL A 76 -9.83 -12.78 13.05
N VAL A 77 -11.00 -12.14 13.12
CA VAL A 77 -11.22 -10.85 12.47
C VAL A 77 -10.27 -9.79 13.02
N PHE A 78 -10.10 -9.71 14.35
CA PHE A 78 -9.17 -8.77 14.96
C PHE A 78 -7.73 -9.02 14.52
N ALA A 79 -7.30 -10.29 14.44
CA ALA A 79 -5.95 -10.64 13.99
C ALA A 79 -5.71 -10.23 12.53
N LEU A 80 -6.67 -10.50 11.64
CA LEU A 80 -6.58 -10.12 10.22
C LEU A 80 -6.59 -8.60 10.05
N VAL A 81 -7.46 -7.88 10.76
CA VAL A 81 -7.51 -6.42 10.73
C VAL A 81 -6.21 -5.82 11.27
N ALA A 82 -5.69 -6.33 12.39
CA ALA A 82 -4.43 -5.89 12.95
C ALA A 82 -3.26 -6.12 11.99
N TRP A 83 -3.25 -7.26 11.30
CA TRP A 83 -2.24 -7.57 10.28
C TRP A 83 -2.34 -6.62 9.08
N ALA A 84 -3.55 -6.39 8.56
CA ALA A 84 -3.79 -5.48 7.45
C ALA A 84 -3.40 -4.04 7.77
N VAL A 85 -3.82 -3.52 8.93
CA VAL A 85 -3.47 -2.17 9.40
C VAL A 85 -1.97 -2.05 9.68
N GLY A 86 -1.35 -3.08 10.27
CA GLY A 86 0.09 -3.15 10.49
C GLY A 86 0.88 -3.08 9.19
N PHE A 87 0.46 -3.86 8.18
CA PHE A 87 1.06 -3.79 6.85
C PHE A 87 0.86 -2.41 6.21
N SER A 88 -0.36 -1.87 6.24
CA SER A 88 -0.67 -0.58 5.60
C SER A 88 0.10 0.58 6.22
N THR A 89 0.17 0.63 7.55
CA THR A 89 0.95 1.64 8.27
C THR A 89 2.44 1.52 7.94
N ALA A 90 3.01 0.30 7.94
CA ALA A 90 4.39 0.07 7.55
C ALA A 90 4.67 0.44 6.07
N ASN A 91 3.75 0.08 5.16
CA ASN A 91 3.88 0.34 3.73
C ASN A 91 3.75 1.83 3.37
N ARG A 92 3.06 2.63 4.20
CA ARG A 92 2.91 4.08 4.03
C ARG A 92 4.01 4.92 4.66
N ARG A 93 4.85 4.36 5.53
CA ARG A 93 5.96 5.11 6.15
C ARG A 93 6.91 5.63 5.05
N GLY A 94 7.23 6.92 5.11
CA GLY A 94 8.15 7.57 4.16
C GLY A 94 7.55 7.93 2.79
N LEU A 95 6.24 7.71 2.55
CA LEU A 95 5.59 8.05 1.27
C LEU A 95 4.96 9.45 1.21
N TRP A 96 4.92 10.14 2.35
CA TRP A 96 4.12 11.35 2.56
C TRP A 96 4.76 12.62 2.04
N CYS A 97 6.09 12.73 2.10
CA CYS A 97 6.84 13.91 1.65
C CYS A 97 8.15 13.47 1.00
N PRO A 98 8.60 14.08 -0.11
CA PRO A 98 9.97 13.88 -0.60
C PRO A 98 10.98 14.35 0.47
N PRO A 99 12.13 13.68 0.60
CA PRO A 99 13.16 14.06 1.56
C PRO A 99 13.81 15.41 1.22
N GLU A 100 13.84 15.80 -0.06
CA GLU A 100 14.44 17.05 -0.56
C GLU A 100 13.56 17.65 -1.68
N GLU A 101 13.58 18.99 -1.84
CA GLU A 101 12.86 19.70 -2.92
C GLU A 101 13.64 19.67 -4.26
N SER A 102 14.22 18.52 -4.60
CA SER A 102 14.96 18.31 -5.86
C SER A 102 14.16 17.49 -6.87
N ALA A 103 14.35 17.74 -8.17
CA ALA A 103 13.68 16.97 -9.22
C ALA A 103 13.97 15.47 -9.15
N GLN A 104 15.18 15.08 -8.74
CA GLN A 104 15.57 13.69 -8.52
C GLN A 104 14.79 13.07 -7.34
N ALA A 105 14.64 13.76 -6.21
CA ALA A 105 13.89 13.26 -5.06
C ALA A 105 12.39 13.00 -5.40
N TYR A 106 11.80 13.79 -6.29
CA TYR A 106 10.43 13.54 -6.78
C TYR A 106 10.33 12.29 -7.66
N ILE A 107 11.33 12.03 -8.51
CA ILE A 107 11.37 10.83 -9.36
C ILE A 107 11.58 9.58 -8.50
N GLU A 108 12.50 9.62 -7.54
CA GLU A 108 12.72 8.52 -6.59
C GLU A 108 11.47 8.22 -5.76
N LEU A 109 10.78 9.25 -5.27
CA LEU A 109 9.51 9.08 -4.55
C LEU A 109 8.44 8.44 -5.44
N ALA A 110 8.37 8.79 -6.72
CA ALA A 110 7.43 8.17 -7.67
C ALA A 110 7.75 6.69 -7.91
N LEU A 111 9.02 6.32 -8.08
CA LEU A 111 9.46 4.94 -8.21
C LEU A 111 9.17 4.13 -6.94
N LEU A 112 9.44 4.70 -5.77
CA LEU A 112 9.18 4.08 -4.48
C LEU A 112 7.68 3.84 -4.28
N ARG A 113 6.83 4.79 -4.69
CA ARG A 113 5.36 4.60 -4.70
C ARG A 113 4.94 3.43 -5.58
N ILE A 114 5.50 3.28 -6.77
CA ILE A 114 5.18 2.16 -7.67
C ILE A 114 5.55 0.82 -7.03
N GLU A 115 6.73 0.72 -6.41
CA GLU A 115 7.15 -0.50 -5.73
C GLU A 115 6.24 -0.83 -4.54
N ARG A 116 5.89 0.18 -3.73
CA ARG A 116 4.96 0.03 -2.60
C ARG A 116 3.54 -0.36 -3.02
N HIS A 117 3.08 0.06 -4.20
CA HIS A 117 1.81 -0.42 -4.76
C HIS A 117 1.89 -1.89 -5.16
N ARG A 118 3.02 -2.33 -5.73
CA ARG A 118 3.23 -3.75 -6.06
C ARG A 118 3.27 -4.62 -4.80
N GLN A 119 3.92 -4.14 -3.74
CA GLN A 119 3.91 -4.79 -2.43
C GLN A 119 2.49 -4.88 -1.87
N ALA A 120 1.68 -3.82 -1.99
CA ALA A 120 0.28 -3.83 -1.55
C ALA A 120 -0.58 -4.85 -2.30
N ILE A 121 -0.39 -5.00 -3.63
CA ILE A 121 -1.09 -6.04 -4.40
C ILE A 121 -0.70 -7.44 -3.91
N ARG A 122 0.59 -7.70 -3.73
CA ARG A 122 1.07 -9.00 -3.23
C ARG A 122 0.49 -9.30 -1.85
N PHE A 123 0.46 -8.30 -0.96
CA PHE A 123 -0.13 -8.44 0.36
C PHE A 123 -1.63 -8.69 0.28
N ALA A 124 -2.39 -8.00 -0.58
CA ALA A 124 -3.82 -8.23 -0.74
C ALA A 124 -4.12 -9.68 -1.18
N TRP A 125 -3.36 -10.21 -2.14
CA TRP A 125 -3.49 -11.61 -2.55
C TRP A 125 -3.08 -12.59 -1.45
N LEU A 126 -2.04 -12.28 -0.68
CA LEU A 126 -1.61 -13.09 0.46
C LEU A 126 -2.68 -13.11 1.56
N LEU A 127 -3.21 -11.95 1.94
CA LEU A 127 -4.27 -11.81 2.92
C LEU A 127 -5.51 -12.60 2.49
N TYR A 128 -5.92 -12.45 1.24
CA TYR A 128 -7.03 -13.21 0.67
C TYR A 128 -6.80 -14.73 0.69
N ALA A 129 -5.59 -15.19 0.35
CA ALA A 129 -5.24 -16.61 0.43
C ALA A 129 -5.29 -17.14 1.87
N VAL A 130 -4.83 -16.34 2.84
CA VAL A 130 -4.90 -16.68 4.27
C VAL A 130 -6.36 -16.71 4.75
N GLU A 131 -7.21 -15.77 4.35
CA GLU A 131 -8.64 -15.79 4.64
C GLU A 131 -9.31 -17.08 4.13
N LEU A 132 -9.03 -17.46 2.87
CA LEU A 132 -9.54 -18.70 2.31
C LEU A 132 -9.03 -19.93 3.07
N ALA A 133 -7.76 -19.94 3.46
CA ALA A 133 -7.18 -21.04 4.24
C ALA A 133 -7.83 -21.16 5.64
N ILE A 134 -8.07 -20.03 6.30
CA ILE A 134 -8.75 -19.99 7.61
C ILE A 134 -10.17 -20.52 7.48
N PHE A 135 -10.94 -20.01 6.50
CA PHE A 135 -12.29 -20.50 6.29
C PHE A 135 -12.30 -22.00 5.95
N ALA A 136 -11.39 -22.48 5.10
CA ALA A 136 -11.32 -23.89 4.73
C ALA A 136 -10.97 -24.78 5.92
N GLY A 137 -10.04 -24.33 6.78
CA GLY A 137 -9.74 -24.96 8.06
C GLY A 137 -10.93 -24.97 9.01
N TRP A 138 -11.73 -23.90 9.03
CA TRP A 138 -12.95 -23.81 9.81
C TRP A 138 -14.00 -24.84 9.37
N GLU A 139 -14.23 -24.97 8.05
CA GLU A 139 -15.13 -25.99 7.53
C GLU A 139 -14.62 -27.40 7.83
N LEU A 140 -13.31 -27.63 7.73
CA LEU A 140 -12.72 -28.93 8.06
C LEU A 140 -12.95 -29.29 9.52
N LEU A 141 -12.70 -28.35 10.46
CA LEU A 141 -12.95 -28.57 11.89
C LEU A 141 -14.44 -28.79 12.19
N ALA A 142 -15.32 -28.10 11.47
CA ALA A 142 -16.76 -28.31 11.61
C ALA A 142 -17.22 -29.69 11.12
N ARG A 143 -16.57 -30.27 10.11
CA ARG A 143 -16.85 -31.65 9.67
C ARG A 143 -16.47 -32.71 10.71
N PHE A 144 -15.53 -32.39 11.61
CA PHE A 144 -15.15 -33.25 12.73
C PHE A 144 -15.93 -32.93 14.01
N ASP A 145 -17.00 -32.11 13.92
CA ASP A 145 -17.87 -31.72 15.04
C ASP A 145 -17.13 -31.03 16.20
N VAL A 146 -15.96 -30.44 15.91
CA VAL A 146 -15.17 -29.68 16.89
C VAL A 146 -15.75 -28.27 17.09
N ILE A 147 -16.36 -27.71 16.04
CA ILE A 147 -16.85 -26.33 15.94
C ILE A 147 -18.16 -26.36 15.13
N GLU A 148 -19.10 -25.44 15.37
CA GLU A 148 -20.32 -25.37 14.56
C GLU A 148 -20.02 -24.84 13.15
N ALA A 149 -20.68 -25.44 12.15
CA ALA A 149 -20.57 -25.01 10.76
C ALA A 149 -21.30 -23.67 10.57
N SER A 150 -20.55 -22.57 10.57
CA SER A 150 -21.06 -21.23 10.24
C SER A 150 -20.92 -20.88 8.76
N PHE A 151 -20.18 -21.67 7.98
CA PHE A 151 -19.93 -21.45 6.54
C PHE A 151 -19.81 -22.76 5.75
N SER A 152 -20.20 -22.74 4.48
CA SER A 152 -20.00 -23.85 3.54
C SER A 152 -19.43 -23.35 2.22
N PHE A 153 -18.22 -23.78 1.87
CA PHE A 153 -17.54 -23.45 0.61
C PHE A 153 -18.26 -23.98 -0.62
N VAL A 154 -19.03 -25.04 -0.46
CA VAL A 154 -19.79 -25.67 -1.56
C VAL A 154 -21.09 -24.91 -1.84
N SER A 155 -21.50 -24.00 -0.96
CA SER A 155 -22.69 -23.19 -1.20
C SER A 155 -22.50 -22.25 -2.40
N VAL A 156 -23.54 -22.11 -3.22
CA VAL A 156 -23.54 -21.19 -4.38
C VAL A 156 -23.19 -19.76 -3.95
N ARG A 157 -23.65 -19.34 -2.76
CA ARG A 157 -23.33 -18.03 -2.19
C ARG A 157 -21.84 -17.88 -1.92
N ALA A 158 -21.21 -18.85 -1.26
CA ALA A 158 -19.76 -18.83 -1.00
C ALA A 158 -18.95 -18.77 -2.29
N LEU A 159 -19.28 -19.61 -3.28
CA LEU A 159 -18.60 -19.63 -4.58
C LEU A 159 -18.77 -18.29 -5.32
N ALA A 160 -19.97 -17.72 -5.31
CA ALA A 160 -20.24 -16.42 -5.92
C ALA A 160 -19.44 -15.30 -5.22
N THR A 161 -19.34 -15.32 -3.89
CA THR A 161 -18.53 -14.36 -3.12
C THR A 161 -17.05 -14.49 -3.44
N ILE A 162 -16.51 -15.72 -3.44
CA ILE A 162 -15.10 -16.00 -3.78
C ILE A 162 -14.79 -15.51 -5.20
N LEU A 163 -15.62 -15.85 -6.18
CA LEU A 163 -15.45 -15.39 -7.56
C LEU A 163 -15.55 -13.86 -7.67
N GLY A 164 -16.52 -13.25 -7.00
CA GLY A 164 -16.70 -11.79 -6.97
C GLY A 164 -15.48 -11.08 -6.39
N VAL A 165 -15.00 -11.50 -5.22
CA VAL A 165 -13.80 -10.93 -4.58
C VAL A 165 -12.56 -11.13 -5.46
N THR A 166 -12.40 -12.33 -6.03
CA THR A 166 -11.29 -12.64 -6.94
C THR A 166 -11.31 -11.76 -8.19
N ALA A 167 -12.49 -11.54 -8.79
CA ALA A 167 -12.66 -10.67 -9.96
C ALA A 167 -12.35 -9.21 -9.61
N VAL A 168 -12.80 -8.72 -8.45
CA VAL A 168 -12.50 -7.36 -7.98
C VAL A 168 -10.99 -7.19 -7.72
N LEU A 169 -10.36 -8.12 -7.00
CA LEU A 169 -8.91 -8.09 -6.73
C LEU A 169 -8.09 -8.21 -8.02
N GLY A 170 -8.49 -9.09 -8.93
CA GLY A 170 -7.87 -9.26 -10.25
C GLY A 170 -7.98 -8.00 -11.11
N GLY A 171 -9.18 -7.42 -11.19
CA GLY A 171 -9.44 -6.17 -11.91
C GLY A 171 -8.66 -4.99 -11.33
N TRP A 172 -8.62 -4.86 -10.00
CA TRP A 172 -7.82 -3.85 -9.32
C TRP A 172 -6.32 -4.04 -9.55
N SER A 173 -5.82 -5.28 -9.45
CA SER A 173 -4.42 -5.62 -9.73
C SER A 173 -4.02 -5.26 -11.16
N LEU A 174 -4.88 -5.59 -12.14
CA LEU A 174 -4.67 -5.26 -13.54
C LEU A 174 -4.69 -3.75 -13.77
N PHE A 175 -5.66 -3.04 -13.17
CA PHE A 175 -5.75 -1.58 -13.26
C PHE A 175 -4.49 -0.89 -12.72
N VAL A 176 -4.01 -1.29 -11.54
CA VAL A 176 -2.78 -0.75 -10.96
C VAL A 176 -1.58 -1.10 -11.83
N TRP A 177 -1.48 -2.32 -12.35
CA TRP A 177 -0.41 -2.72 -13.25
C TRP A 177 -0.39 -1.88 -14.54
N LEU A 178 -1.54 -1.69 -15.19
CA LEU A 178 -1.68 -0.86 -16.39
C LEU A 178 -1.28 0.60 -16.11
N ARG A 179 -1.67 1.13 -14.94
CA ARG A 179 -1.33 2.49 -14.52
C ARG A 179 0.17 2.63 -14.25
N CYS A 180 0.78 1.72 -13.50
CA CYS A 180 2.22 1.71 -13.24
C CYS A 180 3.04 1.59 -14.54
N LYS A 181 2.56 0.79 -15.51
CA LYS A 181 3.20 0.67 -16.84
C LYS A 181 3.16 1.99 -17.62
N ARG A 182 2.04 2.72 -17.57
CA ARG A 182 1.93 4.05 -18.19
C ARG A 182 2.84 5.07 -17.50
N GLU A 183 2.82 5.11 -16.18
CA GLU A 183 3.63 6.06 -15.39
C GLU A 183 5.15 5.80 -15.59
N ARG A 184 5.60 4.54 -15.61
CA ARG A 184 7.02 4.22 -15.88
C ARG A 184 7.53 4.74 -17.24
N ARG A 185 6.72 4.65 -18.30
CA ARG A 185 7.11 5.15 -19.64
C ARG A 185 7.33 6.66 -19.64
N VAL A 186 6.41 7.39 -19.00
CA VAL A 186 6.51 8.86 -18.89
C VAL A 186 7.75 9.26 -18.10
N PHE A 187 8.08 8.56 -17.01
CA PHE A 187 9.27 8.87 -16.22
C PHE A 187 10.58 8.49 -16.92
N SER A 188 10.63 7.39 -17.68
CA SER A 188 11.82 7.05 -18.48
C SER A 188 12.08 8.07 -19.59
N GLU A 189 11.03 8.59 -20.23
CA GLU A 189 11.15 9.64 -21.25
C GLU A 189 11.66 10.97 -20.64
N LEU A 190 11.17 11.32 -19.44
CA LEU A 190 11.65 12.51 -18.72
C LEU A 190 13.11 12.38 -18.27
N GLN A 191 13.52 11.20 -17.80
CA GLN A 191 14.91 10.95 -17.38
C GLN A 191 15.88 11.04 -18.58
N GLN A 192 15.52 10.42 -19.71
CA GLN A 192 16.31 10.48 -20.94
C GLN A 192 16.40 11.90 -21.51
N ASN A 193 15.33 12.69 -21.42
CA ASN A 193 15.37 14.09 -21.81
C ASN A 193 16.25 14.92 -20.87
N SER A 194 16.22 14.69 -19.55
CA SER A 194 17.08 15.42 -18.60
C SER A 194 18.58 15.13 -18.78
N GLU A 195 18.94 13.92 -19.23
CA GLU A 195 20.34 13.58 -19.55
C GLU A 195 20.81 14.23 -20.87
N ASN A 196 19.91 14.53 -21.81
CA ASN A 196 20.23 15.25 -23.06
C ASN A 196 20.40 16.77 -22.88
N PHE A 197 20.08 17.32 -21.70
CA PHE A 197 20.26 18.74 -21.37
C PHE A 197 21.52 19.02 -20.52
N LEU A 198 22.29 17.98 -20.19
CA LEU A 198 23.60 18.05 -19.54
C LEU A 198 24.72 17.81 -20.56
#